data_AF-A0A0L7LLG5-F1
#
_entry.id   AF-A0A0L7LLG5-F1
#
_cell.length_a   1.000
_cell.length_b   1.000
_cell.length_c   1.000
_cell.angle_alpha   90.00
_cell.angle_beta   90.00
_cell.angle_gamma   90.00
#
_symmetry.space_group_name_H-M   'P 1'
#
loop_
_entity.id
_entity.type
_entity.pdbx_description
1 polymer ?
#
loop_
_entity_poly.entity_id
_entity_poly.type
_entity_poly.pdbx_seq_one_letter_code
_entity_poly.pdbx_strand_id
1 'polypeptide(L)'
;MSSQTAPIKPKSLKVYYHDDFARITTGLRIASCMIAESYNIVDEQSVLKRLSALTLNGPSDGNTCSCCGIGPFESRQQQIAHYKNHWHTHNLKRKLFGKTALTMGQFNSRIGKL
;
A
#
# COMPACT_ATOMS: atom_id res chain seq x y z
N MET A 1 -14.73 20.77 2.32
CA MET A 1 -13.99 20.81 1.04
C MET A 1 -13.95 19.40 0.48
N SER A 2 -14.96 19.04 -0.31
CA SER A 2 -15.13 17.68 -0.82
C SER A 2 -14.26 17.50 -2.05
N SER A 3 -13.13 16.80 -1.90
CA SER A 3 -12.25 16.44 -3.02
C SER A 3 -12.98 15.45 -3.93
N GLN A 4 -13.54 15.96 -5.04
CA GLN A 4 -14.06 15.12 -6.12
C GLN A 4 -12.86 14.36 -6.73
N THR A 5 -12.70 13.10 -6.37
CA THR A 5 -11.76 12.20 -7.03
C THR A 5 -12.46 11.66 -8.27
N ALA A 6 -12.16 12.25 -9.42
CA ALA A 6 -12.67 11.75 -10.70
C ALA A 6 -12.15 10.31 -10.91
N PRO A 7 -13.02 9.34 -11.24
CA PRO A 7 -12.59 7.98 -11.49
C PRO A 7 -11.68 7.95 -12.72
N ILE A 8 -10.42 7.56 -12.52
CA ILE A 8 -9.45 7.36 -13.60
C ILE A 8 -9.96 6.17 -14.43
N LYS A 9 -10.62 6.44 -15.55
CA LYS A 9 -11.03 5.40 -16.50
C LYS A 9 -9.77 4.83 -17.14
N PRO A 10 -9.44 3.53 -16.95
CA PRO A 10 -8.34 2.93 -17.68
C PRO A 10 -8.65 3.02 -19.17
N LYS A 11 -7.77 3.67 -19.93
CA LYS A 11 -7.87 3.67 -21.39
C LYS A 11 -7.53 2.26 -21.86
N SER A 12 -8.52 1.50 -22.28
CA SER A 12 -8.29 0.23 -22.96
C SER A 12 -7.60 0.51 -24.29
N LEU A 13 -6.43 -0.08 -24.47
CA LEU A 13 -5.68 -0.02 -25.72
C LEU A 13 -5.79 -1.37 -26.40
N LYS A 14 -6.21 -1.38 -27.67
CA LYS A 14 -6.25 -2.59 -28.49
C LYS A 14 -4.97 -2.64 -29.32
N VAL A 15 -4.20 -3.70 -29.14
CA VAL A 15 -3.06 -3.99 -30.02
C VAL A 15 -3.62 -4.60 -31.31
N TYR A 16 -3.27 -4.01 -32.43
CA TYR A 16 -3.57 -4.55 -33.76
C TYR A 16 -2.30 -5.21 -34.31
N TYR A 17 -2.47 -6.18 -35.22
CA TYR A 17 -1.36 -6.89 -35.88
C TYR A 17 -0.38 -7.50 -34.86
N HIS A 18 -0.88 -8.46 -34.08
CA HIS A 18 -0.14 -9.06 -32.97
C HIS A 18 1.23 -9.63 -33.39
N ASP A 19 1.33 -10.22 -34.57
CA ASP A 19 2.58 -10.82 -35.06
C ASP A 19 3.66 -9.76 -35.32
N ASP A 20 3.30 -8.64 -35.95
CA ASP A 20 4.21 -7.52 -36.16
C ASP A 20 4.57 -6.82 -34.87
N PHE A 21 3.60 -6.62 -33.98
CA PHE A 21 3.85 -6.07 -32.67
C PHE A 21 4.85 -6.95 -31.89
N ALA A 22 4.65 -8.27 -31.87
CA ALA A 22 5.56 -9.20 -31.23
C ALA A 22 6.95 -9.14 -31.87
N ARG A 23 7.02 -9.19 -33.21
CA ARG A 23 8.29 -9.11 -33.95
C ARG A 23 9.09 -7.85 -33.64
N ILE A 24 8.43 -6.69 -33.57
CA ILE A 24 9.07 -5.40 -33.30
C ILE A 24 9.43 -5.25 -31.81
N THR A 25 8.64 -5.82 -30.91
CA THR A 25 8.85 -5.70 -29.45
C THR A 25 9.76 -6.79 -28.87
N THR A 26 10.04 -7.85 -29.61
CA THR A 26 10.92 -8.93 -29.16
C THR A 26 12.32 -8.38 -28.87
N GLY A 27 12.78 -8.52 -27.63
CA GLY A 27 14.10 -8.06 -27.19
C GLY A 27 14.15 -6.62 -26.66
N LEU A 28 13.07 -5.85 -26.73
CA LEU A 28 13.02 -4.55 -26.07
C LEU A 28 13.06 -4.71 -24.53
N ARG A 29 13.97 -3.99 -23.88
CA ARG A 29 14.03 -3.87 -22.42
C ARG A 29 13.66 -2.45 -22.03
N ILE A 30 12.62 -2.30 -21.22
CA ILE A 30 12.22 -1.00 -20.67
C ILE A 30 13.21 -0.65 -19.56
N ALA A 31 13.77 0.56 -19.60
CA ALA A 31 14.61 1.05 -18.52
C ALA A 31 13.80 1.11 -17.22
N SER A 32 14.37 0.68 -16.10
CA SER A 32 13.64 0.60 -14.82
C SER A 32 13.05 1.93 -14.37
N CYS A 33 13.67 3.06 -14.74
CA CYS A 33 13.16 4.41 -14.47
C CYS A 33 11.94 4.81 -15.34
N MET A 34 11.69 4.11 -16.45
CA MET A 34 10.54 4.31 -17.35
C MET A 34 9.36 3.40 -17.03
N ILE A 35 9.55 2.41 -16.15
CA ILE A 35 8.44 1.61 -15.63
C ILE A 35 7.67 2.50 -14.66
N ALA A 36 6.58 3.09 -15.14
CA ALA A 36 5.63 3.77 -14.26
C ALA A 36 5.16 2.76 -13.21
N GLU A 37 5.23 3.12 -11.92
CA GLU A 37 4.64 2.30 -10.87
C GLU A 37 3.19 2.01 -11.27
N SER A 38 2.82 0.72 -11.29
CA SER A 38 1.44 0.32 -11.58
C SER A 38 0.51 1.16 -10.70
N TYR A 39 -0.42 1.88 -11.33
CA TYR A 39 -1.39 2.68 -10.60
C TYR A 39 -2.06 1.80 -9.56
N ASN A 40 -1.97 2.20 -8.29
CA ASN A 40 -2.74 1.54 -7.26
C ASN A 40 -4.21 1.82 -7.58
N ILE A 41 -4.98 0.80 -7.95
CA ILE A 41 -6.43 0.93 -8.06
C ILE A 41 -6.94 1.21 -6.64
N VAL A 42 -7.33 2.46 -6.40
CA VAL A 42 -7.89 2.94 -5.12
C VAL A 42 -9.42 2.98 -5.24
N ASP A 43 -10.03 1.88 -5.67
CA ASP A 43 -11.47 1.69 -5.53
C ASP A 43 -11.79 1.15 -4.12
N GLU A 44 -13.02 1.37 -3.67
CA GLU A 44 -13.46 0.97 -2.33
C GLU A 44 -13.32 -0.54 -2.12
N GLN A 45 -13.66 -1.37 -3.11
CA GLN A 45 -13.52 -2.83 -2.99
C GLN A 45 -12.05 -3.26 -2.87
N SER A 46 -11.13 -2.64 -3.62
CA SER A 46 -9.68 -2.87 -3.50
C SER A 46 -9.15 -2.48 -2.12
N VAL A 47 -9.61 -1.35 -1.57
CA VAL A 47 -9.23 -0.90 -0.22
C VAL A 47 -9.76 -1.87 0.84
N LEU A 48 -11.04 -2.24 0.77
CA LEU A 48 -11.68 -3.19 1.69
C LEU A 48 -11.01 -4.57 1.65
N LYS A 49 -10.63 -5.05 0.46
CA LYS A 49 -9.87 -6.30 0.29
C LYS A 49 -8.49 -6.24 0.95
N ARG A 50 -7.80 -5.09 0.87
CA ARG A 50 -6.51 -4.90 1.55
C ARG A 50 -6.69 -4.81 3.07
N LEU A 51 -7.77 -4.18 3.55
CA LEU A 51 -8.12 -4.12 4.96
C LEU A 51 -8.42 -5.52 5.54
N SER A 52 -9.22 -6.34 4.86
CA SER A 52 -9.50 -7.70 5.33
C SER A 52 -8.26 -8.58 5.36
N ALA A 53 -7.33 -8.41 4.41
CA ALA A 53 -6.05 -9.11 4.45
C ALA A 53 -5.19 -8.75 5.69
N LEU A 54 -5.36 -7.55 6.27
CA LEU A 54 -4.70 -7.16 7.52
C LEU A 54 -5.28 -7.87 8.72
N THR A 55 -6.54 -8.32 8.70
CA THR A 55 -7.18 -9.01 9.83
C THR A 55 -7.07 -10.53 9.72
N LEU A 56 -6.89 -11.08 8.51
CA LEU A 56 -6.89 -12.52 8.25
C LEU A 56 -5.55 -13.24 8.53
N ASN A 57 -4.42 -12.51 8.52
CA ASN A 57 -3.07 -13.08 8.72
C ASN A 57 -2.35 -12.49 9.94
N GLY A 58 -3.07 -11.84 10.86
CA GLY A 58 -2.52 -11.39 12.13
C GLY A 58 -2.44 -12.53 13.15
N PRO A 59 -1.52 -12.50 14.11
CA PRO A 59 -1.55 -13.41 15.26
C PRO A 59 -2.94 -13.44 15.89
N SER A 60 -3.49 -14.64 15.97
CA SER A 60 -4.89 -14.93 16.30
C SER A 60 -5.30 -14.47 17.71
N ASP A 61 -4.31 -14.20 18.55
CA ASP A 61 -4.45 -13.73 19.93
C ASP A 61 -4.72 -12.21 20.02
N GLY A 62 -4.63 -11.47 18.89
CA GLY A 62 -4.82 -10.02 18.85
C GLY A 62 -3.74 -9.26 19.62
N ASN A 63 -2.67 -9.95 20.06
CA ASN A 63 -1.64 -9.37 20.90
C ASN A 63 -0.51 -8.72 20.10
N THR A 64 -0.62 -8.71 18.78
CA THR A 64 0.31 -8.00 17.90
C THR A 64 -0.45 -7.22 16.83
N CYS A 65 0.16 -6.17 16.30
CA CYS A 65 -0.38 -5.41 15.20
C CYS A 65 0.06 -6.02 13.87
N SER A 66 -0.88 -6.59 13.11
CA SER A 66 -0.65 -7.08 11.73
C SER A 66 -0.20 -6.01 10.74
N CYS A 67 -0.45 -4.73 11.03
CA CYS A 67 0.00 -3.63 10.18
C CYS A 67 1.47 -3.25 10.45
N CYS A 68 1.85 -3.11 11.72
CA CYS A 68 3.16 -2.57 12.10
C CYS A 68 4.17 -3.66 12.49
N GLY A 69 3.73 -4.90 12.71
CA GLY A 69 4.57 -5.98 13.25
C GLY A 69 4.99 -5.74 14.71
N ILE A 70 4.31 -4.82 15.41
CA ILE A 70 4.58 -4.53 16.83
C ILE A 70 3.80 -5.51 17.68
N GLY A 71 4.50 -6.09 18.65
CA GLY A 71 3.94 -6.93 19.69
C GLY A 71 4.95 -8.01 20.09
N PRO A 72 4.61 -8.89 21.04
CA PRO A 72 3.36 -8.90 21.80
C PRO A 72 3.16 -7.62 22.63
N PHE A 73 1.91 -7.20 22.85
CA PHE A 73 1.59 -6.16 23.82
C PHE A 73 1.55 -6.79 25.22
N GLU A 74 2.13 -6.08 26.20
CA GLU A 74 2.16 -6.49 27.60
C GLU A 74 0.87 -6.05 28.32
N SER A 75 0.20 -5.02 27.82
CA SER A 75 -1.04 -4.51 28.40
C SER A 75 -2.00 -3.94 27.35
N ARG A 76 -3.29 -3.93 27.72
CA ARG A 76 -4.33 -3.26 26.92
C ARG A 76 -4.04 -1.77 26.73
N GLN A 77 -3.40 -1.12 27.71
CA GLN A 77 -3.00 0.29 27.60
C GLN A 77 -1.95 0.49 26.51
N GLN A 78 -0.95 -0.42 26.43
CA GLN A 78 0.06 -0.39 25.37
C GLN A 78 -0.57 -0.62 23.98
N GLN A 79 -1.51 -1.56 23.87
CA GLN A 79 -2.27 -1.80 22.64
C GLN A 79 -3.05 -0.54 22.21
N ILE A 80 -3.82 0.07 23.13
CA ILE A 80 -4.58 1.30 22.85
C ILE A 80 -3.64 2.44 22.45
N ALA A 81 -2.53 2.62 23.16
CA ALA A 81 -1.53 3.64 22.85
C ALA A 81 -0.95 3.44 21.45
N HIS A 82 -0.67 2.20 21.04
CA HIS A 82 -0.21 1.89 19.69
C HIS A 82 -1.24 2.29 18.62
N TYR A 83 -2.50 1.87 18.74
CA TYR A 83 -3.53 2.17 17.74
C TYR A 83 -3.89 3.67 17.66
N LYS A 84 -3.73 4.41 18.76
CA LYS A 84 -3.90 5.87 18.79
C LYS A 84 -2.68 6.64 18.26
N ASN A 85 -1.52 6.00 18.13
CA ASN A 85 -0.30 6.66 17.70
C ASN A 85 -0.36 7.04 16.22
N HIS A 86 0.04 8.27 15.89
CA HIS A 86 0.11 8.75 14.50
C HIS A 86 0.99 7.87 13.60
N TRP A 87 2.03 7.25 14.15
CA TRP A 87 2.87 6.28 13.44
C TRP A 87 2.06 5.09 12.91
N HIS A 88 1.14 4.55 13.71
CA HIS A 88 0.25 3.46 13.29
C HIS A 88 -0.64 3.91 12.13
N THR A 89 -1.30 5.07 12.26
CA THR A 89 -2.14 5.64 11.19
C THR A 89 -1.35 5.84 9.89
N HIS A 90 -0.10 6.28 9.98
CA HIS A 90 0.78 6.44 8.84
C HIS A 90 1.11 5.10 8.18
N ASN A 91 1.46 4.06 8.96
CA ASN A 91 1.71 2.72 8.44
C ASN A 91 0.46 2.07 7.83
N LEU A 92 -0.71 2.29 8.43
CA LEU A 92 -1.99 1.83 7.88
C LEU A 92 -2.23 2.42 6.50
N LYS A 93 -2.11 3.75 6.35
CA LYS A 93 -2.21 4.40 5.04
C LYS A 93 -1.22 3.79 4.05
N ARG A 94 0.05 3.64 4.44
CA ARG A 94 1.07 3.03 3.56
C ARG A 94 0.66 1.65 3.07
N LYS A 95 0.24 0.74 3.95
CA LYS A 95 -0.21 -0.60 3.57
C LYS A 95 -1.44 -0.58 2.66
N LEU A 96 -2.41 0.30 2.92
CA LEU A 96 -3.58 0.46 2.04
C LEU A 96 -3.18 0.88 0.62
N PHE A 97 -2.11 1.66 0.48
CA PHE A 97 -1.53 2.05 -0.81
C PHE A 97 -0.41 1.12 -1.31
N GLY A 98 -0.32 -0.11 -0.77
CA GLY A 98 0.65 -1.12 -1.22
C GLY A 98 2.11 -0.84 -0.84
N LYS A 99 2.36 0.15 0.04
CA LYS A 99 3.69 0.49 0.53
C LYS A 99 4.00 -0.28 1.82
N THR A 100 5.27 -0.62 1.99
CA THR A 100 5.79 -1.28 3.20
C THR A 100 5.66 -0.38 4.43
N ALA A 101 5.36 -0.98 5.59
CA ALA A 101 5.34 -0.26 6.86
C ALA A 101 6.74 0.28 7.21
N LEU A 102 6.80 1.44 7.87
CA LEU A 102 8.04 2.00 8.39
C LEU A 102 8.26 1.60 9.83
N THR A 103 9.52 1.42 10.22
CA THR A 103 9.89 1.35 11.63
C THR A 103 9.68 2.72 12.31
N MET A 104 9.61 2.73 13.65
CA MET A 104 9.47 3.98 14.40
C MET A 104 10.62 4.97 14.11
N GLY A 105 11.86 4.48 14.04
CA GLY A 105 13.02 5.31 13.68
C GLY A 105 12.88 5.93 12.29
N GLN A 106 12.48 5.14 11.28
CA GLN A 106 12.24 5.64 9.92
C GLN A 106 11.11 6.67 9.85
N PHE A 107 10.08 6.53 10.68
CA PHE A 107 8.99 7.49 10.78
C PHE A 107 9.49 8.82 11.38
N ASN A 108 10.22 8.76 12.49
CA ASN A 108 10.77 9.95 13.16
C ASN A 108 11.75 10.72 12.26
N SER A 109 12.62 10.02 11.52
CA SER A 109 13.56 10.66 10.59
C SER A 109 12.88 11.40 9.42
N ARG A 110 11.62 11.07 9.09
CA ARG A 110 10.85 11.72 8.02
C ARG A 110 10.01 12.88 8.55
N ILE A 111 9.48 12.76 9.76
CA ILE A 111 8.63 13.78 10.40
C ILE A 111 9.49 14.92 10.98
N GLY A 112 10.69 14.64 11.50
CA GLY A 112 11.60 15.65 12.07
C GLY A 112 12.38 16.50 11.06
N LYS A 113 12.00 16.48 9.78
CA LYS A 113 12.57 17.34 8.71
C LYS A 113 11.60 18.42 8.22
N LEU A 114 10.54 18.70 8.99
CA LEU A 114 9.62 19.83 8.78
C LEU A 114 9.84 20.86 9.87
#